data_AF-A0A9C7VJK2-F1
#
_entry.id   AF-A0A9C7VJK2-F1
#
_cell.length_a   1.000
_cell.length_b   1.000
_cell.length_c   1.000
_cell.angle_alpha   90.00
_cell.angle_beta   90.00
_cell.angle_gamma   90.00
#
_symmetry.space_group_name_H-M   'P 1'
#
loop_
_entity.id
_entity.type
_entity.pdbx_description
1 polymer ?
#
loop_
_entity_poly.entity_id
_entity_poly.type
_entity_poly.pdbx_seq_one_letter_code
_entity_poly.pdbx_strand_id
1 'polypeptide(L)'
;MKNSLRIDTKTGISADRFAAALIGLGVPEQDMVQTIKFAAEGLGMLDAHTHLEFLPNEVLAHRLHLTPLEEQGTLPWKETPAVLEKALSRANVEEVYADFALRTLSILHAAKTQNTSLSHDQTASLPIIGTAHTPYKHEAPYQPQPENLNDGGFYIQVKSQYAEAIYGLNTFSHIFVLSYLDQSLDHEITVRPPWKDDDKRYGTFATRSPNRPSPIGLTRVRLQRIEGERIYTGPLDLFDGTPILDIKPFIQTLDGMADEEDTGNDGWLEGSDHLELHRLGIPHPHPGESAILDQPQILVALLTGIAYGLQHLSVDCGSVICTSPVNTGTDYVLEPAAQAILEQHKIPNQPGTDSGELVTPDGAAILASLSPIFIKAEAMPSEDKNVAYGLGGQYLNAGSAFGALPVLLVEQHTLE
;
A
#
# COMPACT_ATOMS: atom_id res chain seq x y z
N MET A 1 -6.27 -40.28 0.91
CA MET A 1 -7.19 -39.59 -0.01
C MET A 1 -6.83 -38.12 0.03
N LYS A 2 -6.89 -37.40 -1.09
CA LYS A 2 -6.62 -35.96 -1.08
C LYS A 2 -7.93 -35.18 -1.16
N ASN A 3 -8.01 -34.09 -0.41
CA ASN A 3 -9.16 -33.22 -0.36
C ASN A 3 -9.05 -32.14 -1.43
N SER A 4 -10.18 -31.70 -1.98
CA SER A 4 -10.21 -30.53 -2.87
C SER A 4 -10.59 -29.28 -2.09
N LEU A 5 -10.01 -28.15 -2.46
CA LEU A 5 -10.24 -26.87 -1.81
C LEU A 5 -11.08 -25.98 -2.72
N ARG A 6 -12.21 -25.46 -2.21
CA ARG A 6 -12.99 -24.44 -2.90
C ARG A 6 -12.78 -23.10 -2.20
N ILE A 7 -12.48 -22.05 -2.96
CA ILE A 7 -12.19 -20.71 -2.46
C ILE A 7 -13.17 -19.73 -3.09
N ASP A 8 -13.74 -18.82 -2.31
CA ASP A 8 -14.45 -17.63 -2.82
C ASP A 8 -13.55 -16.41 -2.62
N THR A 9 -13.11 -15.80 -3.72
CA THR A 9 -12.16 -14.69 -3.72
C THR A 9 -12.84 -13.32 -3.89
N LYS A 10 -14.18 -13.28 -3.82
CA LYS A 10 -14.99 -12.07 -3.98
C LYS A 10 -14.68 -11.02 -2.91
N THR A 11 -14.19 -11.42 -1.74
CA THR A 11 -13.81 -10.53 -0.65
C THR A 11 -12.32 -10.19 -0.63
N GLY A 12 -11.55 -10.55 -1.66
CA GLY A 12 -10.09 -10.44 -1.68
C GLY A 12 -9.40 -11.68 -1.10
N ILE A 13 -8.06 -11.72 -1.22
CA ILE A 13 -7.21 -12.80 -0.70
C ILE A 13 -5.83 -12.26 -0.35
N SER A 14 -5.31 -12.71 0.79
CA SER A 14 -3.94 -12.47 1.27
C SER A 14 -3.42 -13.73 1.97
N ALA A 15 -2.10 -13.84 2.19
CA ALA A 15 -1.54 -15.07 2.75
C ALA A 15 -2.01 -15.33 4.19
N ASP A 16 -2.13 -14.29 5.01
CA ASP A 16 -2.64 -14.37 6.39
C ASP A 16 -4.12 -14.77 6.43
N ARG A 17 -4.97 -14.21 5.55
CA ARG A 17 -6.38 -14.64 5.41
C ARG A 17 -6.49 -16.09 5.01
N PHE A 18 -5.64 -16.52 4.06
CA PHE A 18 -5.61 -17.90 3.62
C PHE A 18 -5.18 -18.82 4.77
N ALA A 19 -4.11 -18.48 5.49
CA ALA A 19 -3.66 -19.23 6.67
C ALA A 19 -4.75 -19.30 7.77
N ALA A 20 -5.42 -18.19 8.06
CA ALA A 20 -6.51 -18.13 9.04
C ALA A 20 -7.70 -19.00 8.61
N ALA A 21 -8.05 -19.01 7.31
CA ALA A 21 -9.10 -19.87 6.79
C ALA A 21 -8.75 -21.36 6.95
N LEU A 22 -7.48 -21.75 6.77
CA LEU A 22 -7.03 -23.14 7.00
C LEU A 22 -7.22 -23.57 8.46
N ILE A 23 -7.00 -22.68 9.43
CA ILE A 23 -7.30 -22.96 10.86
C ILE A 23 -8.79 -23.26 11.03
N GLY A 24 -9.65 -22.43 10.44
CA GLY A 24 -11.09 -22.65 10.50
C GLY A 24 -11.56 -23.94 9.80
N LEU A 25 -10.79 -24.47 8.84
CA LEU A 25 -11.05 -25.78 8.21
C LEU A 25 -10.60 -26.97 9.05
N GLY A 26 -9.98 -26.74 10.21
CA GLY A 26 -9.59 -27.78 11.16
C GLY A 26 -8.09 -27.98 11.34
N VAL A 27 -7.23 -27.11 10.80
CA VAL A 27 -5.81 -27.11 11.19
C VAL A 27 -5.70 -26.67 12.65
N PRO A 28 -5.02 -27.42 13.53
CA PRO A 28 -4.87 -27.03 14.94
C PRO A 28 -4.21 -25.67 15.07
N GLU A 29 -4.90 -24.73 15.73
CA GLU A 29 -4.44 -23.36 15.92
C GLU A 29 -3.04 -23.29 16.53
N GLN A 30 -2.79 -24.09 17.57
CA GLN A 30 -1.51 -24.11 18.27
C GLN A 30 -0.38 -24.56 17.35
N ASP A 31 -0.61 -25.56 16.51
CA ASP A 31 0.39 -26.09 15.59
C ASP A 31 0.67 -25.08 14.48
N MET A 32 -0.38 -24.43 13.94
CA MET A 32 -0.23 -23.36 12.94
C MET A 32 0.61 -22.20 13.49
N VAL A 33 0.26 -21.70 14.68
CA VAL A 33 0.96 -20.59 15.33
C VAL A 33 2.41 -20.98 15.64
N GLN A 34 2.65 -22.18 16.17
CA GLN A 34 4.00 -22.65 16.46
C GLN A 34 4.83 -22.80 15.19
N THR A 35 4.28 -23.35 14.11
CA THR A 35 4.98 -23.47 12.83
C THR A 35 5.35 -22.09 12.26
N ILE A 36 4.44 -21.11 12.31
CA ILE A 36 4.70 -19.74 11.87
C ILE A 36 5.81 -19.09 12.72
N LYS A 37 5.70 -19.17 14.05
CA LYS A 37 6.70 -18.62 14.98
C LYS A 37 8.07 -19.25 14.76
N PHE A 38 8.11 -20.57 14.66
CA PHE A 38 9.34 -21.33 14.49
C PHE A 38 10.01 -21.05 13.14
N ALA A 39 9.24 -20.86 12.07
CA ALA A 39 9.76 -20.47 10.77
C ALA A 39 10.40 -19.06 10.79
N ALA A 40 9.90 -18.18 11.66
CA ALA A 40 10.50 -16.87 11.91
C ALA A 40 11.71 -16.90 12.87
N GLU A 41 11.93 -18.00 13.62
CA GLU A 41 13.07 -18.09 14.54
C GLU A 41 14.41 -17.98 13.80
N GLY A 42 15.16 -16.92 14.11
CA GLY A 42 16.45 -16.62 13.49
C GLY A 42 16.39 -15.67 12.29
N LEU A 43 15.21 -15.12 11.98
CA LEU A 43 14.98 -14.12 10.91
C LEU A 43 14.53 -12.75 11.46
N GLY A 44 14.59 -12.58 12.78
CA GLY A 44 13.80 -11.59 13.53
C GLY A 44 12.60 -12.28 14.20
N MET A 45 12.38 -11.99 15.48
CA MET A 45 11.28 -12.63 16.21
C MET A 45 9.93 -12.18 15.62
N LEU A 46 8.97 -13.09 15.52
CA LEU A 46 7.61 -12.80 15.09
C LEU A 46 6.67 -13.30 16.18
N ASP A 47 5.85 -12.41 16.72
CA ASP A 47 4.69 -12.85 17.47
C ASP A 47 3.55 -13.17 16.50
N ALA A 48 2.86 -14.26 16.80
CA ALA A 48 1.72 -14.75 16.04
C ALA A 48 0.69 -15.26 17.03
N HIS A 49 -0.54 -14.80 16.87
CA HIS A 49 -1.67 -15.25 17.67
C HIS A 49 -2.91 -15.24 16.81
N THR A 50 -3.90 -16.04 17.20
CA THR A 50 -5.18 -16.07 16.52
C THR A 50 -6.30 -15.81 17.49
N HIS A 51 -7.43 -15.35 16.97
CA HIS A 51 -8.66 -15.30 17.73
C HIS A 51 -9.86 -15.46 16.79
N LEU A 52 -11.01 -15.74 17.41
CA LEU A 52 -12.28 -15.84 16.72
C LEU A 52 -13.00 -14.49 16.70
N GLU A 53 -13.59 -14.16 15.57
CA GLU A 53 -14.37 -12.94 15.38
C GLU A 53 -15.71 -13.27 14.71
N PHE A 54 -16.79 -12.63 15.18
CA PHE A 54 -18.09 -12.72 14.53
C PHE A 54 -18.24 -11.59 13.50
N LEU A 55 -18.49 -11.97 12.26
CA LEU A 55 -18.85 -11.04 11.19
C LEU A 55 -20.25 -10.45 11.44
N PRO A 56 -20.62 -9.32 10.81
CA PRO A 56 -21.93 -8.68 10.98
C PRO A 56 -23.14 -9.58 10.66
N ASN A 57 -22.95 -10.63 9.89
CA ASN A 57 -23.94 -11.65 9.55
C ASN A 57 -23.90 -12.87 10.50
N GLU A 58 -23.29 -12.74 11.68
CA GLU A 58 -23.14 -13.77 12.71
C GLU A 58 -22.30 -15.00 12.28
N VAL A 59 -21.58 -14.88 11.15
CA VAL A 59 -20.63 -15.92 10.72
C VAL A 59 -19.35 -15.81 11.54
N LEU A 60 -18.89 -16.95 12.05
CA LEU A 60 -17.63 -17.04 12.79
C LEU A 60 -16.45 -17.12 11.83
N ALA A 61 -15.44 -16.27 12.04
CA ALA A 61 -14.20 -16.25 11.27
C ALA A 61 -12.99 -16.37 12.20
N HIS A 62 -11.92 -16.98 11.69
CA HIS A 62 -10.61 -16.97 12.35
C HIS A 62 -9.80 -15.80 11.84
N ARG A 63 -9.10 -15.11 12.74
CA ARG A 63 -8.18 -14.04 12.41
C ARG A 63 -6.77 -14.42 12.84
N LEU A 64 -5.79 -14.25 11.95
CA LEU A 64 -4.37 -14.42 12.25
C LEU A 64 -3.70 -13.06 12.36
N HIS A 65 -3.14 -12.75 13.53
CA HIS A 65 -2.33 -11.57 13.76
C HIS A 65 -0.85 -11.92 13.75
N LEU A 66 -0.09 -11.10 13.03
CA LEU A 66 1.36 -11.18 12.96
C LEU A 66 1.96 -9.84 13.41
N THR A 67 2.84 -9.89 14.39
CA THR A 67 3.52 -8.71 14.91
C THR A 67 5.03 -8.97 14.90
N PRO A 68 5.81 -8.28 14.06
CA PRO A 68 7.27 -8.34 14.14
C PRO A 68 7.72 -7.89 15.54
N LEU A 69 8.59 -8.66 16.16
CA LEU A 69 9.27 -8.31 17.40
C LEU A 69 10.68 -7.82 17.00
N GLU A 70 10.86 -6.51 17.00
CA GLU A 70 12.06 -5.83 16.51
C GLU A 70 13.33 -6.22 17.29
N GLU A 71 14.17 -7.09 16.73
CA GLU A 71 15.56 -7.24 17.21
C GLU A 71 16.60 -7.49 16.10
N GLN A 72 16.23 -7.78 14.84
CA GLN A 72 17.19 -8.12 13.77
C GLN A 72 16.78 -7.55 12.41
N GLY A 73 17.78 -7.20 11.59
CA GLY A 73 17.58 -6.60 10.26
C GLY A 73 16.78 -7.48 9.29
N THR A 74 16.28 -6.87 8.21
CA THR A 74 15.45 -7.54 7.19
C THR A 74 16.20 -8.65 6.45
N LEU A 75 15.56 -9.82 6.28
CA LEU A 75 16.09 -10.94 5.50
C LEU A 75 16.25 -10.52 4.02
N PRO A 76 17.44 -10.62 3.41
CA PRO A 76 17.60 -10.32 1.99
C PRO A 76 16.82 -11.28 1.09
N TRP A 77 16.11 -10.76 0.09
CA TRP A 77 15.32 -11.55 -0.89
C TRP A 77 16.11 -12.69 -1.56
N LYS A 78 17.42 -12.48 -1.78
CA LYS A 78 18.31 -13.48 -2.38
C LYS A 78 18.51 -14.72 -1.49
N GLU A 79 18.42 -14.55 -0.18
CA GLU A 79 18.61 -15.62 0.81
C GLU A 79 17.28 -16.30 1.18
N THR A 80 16.15 -15.65 0.89
CA THR A 80 14.81 -16.11 1.26
C THR A 80 14.46 -17.53 0.80
N PRO A 81 14.78 -17.99 -0.43
CA PRO A 81 14.47 -19.36 -0.85
C PRO A 81 15.14 -20.43 0.03
N ALA A 82 16.44 -20.30 0.28
CA ALA A 82 17.19 -21.23 1.12
C ALA A 82 16.70 -21.24 2.57
N VAL A 83 16.28 -20.07 3.07
CA VAL A 83 15.69 -19.95 4.39
C VAL A 83 14.31 -20.63 4.45
N LEU A 84 13.47 -20.43 3.44
CA LEU A 84 12.16 -21.07 3.33
C LEU A 84 12.29 -22.60 3.24
N GLU A 85 13.20 -23.12 2.43
CA GLU A 85 13.49 -24.57 2.35
C GLU A 85 13.83 -25.16 3.72
N LYS A 86 14.68 -24.46 4.48
CA LYS A 86 15.06 -24.89 5.84
C LYS A 86 13.88 -24.86 6.80
N ALA A 87 13.02 -23.84 6.72
CA ALA A 87 11.82 -23.73 7.55
C ALA A 87 10.82 -24.86 7.24
N LEU A 88 10.53 -25.11 5.96
CA LEU A 88 9.66 -26.19 5.48
C LEU A 88 10.17 -27.57 5.92
N SER A 89 11.46 -27.82 5.76
CA SER A 89 12.09 -29.08 6.18
C SER A 89 11.96 -29.31 7.68
N ARG A 90 12.21 -28.29 8.51
CA ARG A 90 12.09 -28.41 9.97
C ARG A 90 10.63 -28.56 10.42
N ALA A 91 9.68 -27.98 9.70
CA ALA A 91 8.25 -28.16 9.92
C ALA A 91 7.71 -29.51 9.40
N ASN A 92 8.58 -30.40 8.89
CA ASN A 92 8.22 -31.69 8.30
C ASN A 92 7.17 -31.58 7.17
N VAL A 93 7.31 -30.54 6.35
CA VAL A 93 6.46 -30.34 5.17
C VAL A 93 6.95 -31.26 4.04
N GLU A 94 6.04 -32.05 3.47
CA GLU A 94 6.26 -32.93 2.34
C GLU A 94 6.57 -32.13 1.06
N GLU A 95 7.33 -32.76 0.16
CA GLU A 95 7.86 -32.15 -1.07
C GLU A 95 6.79 -31.43 -1.90
N VAL A 96 5.59 -32.00 -2.05
CA VAL A 96 4.51 -31.42 -2.86
C VAL A 96 4.04 -30.06 -2.32
N TYR A 97 3.98 -29.90 -0.99
CA TYR A 97 3.57 -28.64 -0.35
C TYR A 97 4.75 -27.67 -0.20
N ALA A 98 5.96 -28.20 -0.01
CA ALA A 98 7.19 -27.41 -0.03
C ALA A 98 7.41 -26.75 -1.40
N ASP A 99 7.20 -27.50 -2.48
CA ASP A 99 7.26 -26.99 -3.85
C ASP A 99 6.22 -25.91 -4.10
N PHE A 100 5.01 -26.06 -3.55
CA PHE A 100 3.99 -25.00 -3.60
C PHE A 100 4.49 -23.71 -2.94
N ALA A 101 5.05 -23.78 -1.74
CA ALA A 101 5.57 -22.61 -1.04
C ALA A 101 6.72 -21.95 -1.79
N LEU A 102 7.68 -22.73 -2.32
CA LEU A 102 8.82 -22.22 -3.08
C LEU A 102 8.39 -21.59 -4.41
N ARG A 103 7.43 -22.21 -5.13
CA ARG A 103 6.84 -21.60 -6.33
C ARG A 103 6.15 -20.27 -6.01
N THR A 104 5.44 -20.20 -4.89
CA THR A 104 4.76 -18.98 -4.45
C THR A 104 5.74 -17.85 -4.21
N LEU A 105 6.83 -18.14 -3.47
CA LEU A 105 7.90 -17.19 -3.25
C LEU A 105 8.55 -16.74 -4.57
N SER A 106 8.79 -17.67 -5.50
CA SER A 106 9.41 -17.38 -6.80
C SER A 106 8.54 -16.47 -7.67
N ILE A 107 7.23 -16.72 -7.74
CA ILE A 107 6.26 -15.89 -8.48
C ILE A 107 6.23 -14.48 -7.90
N LEU A 108 6.14 -14.36 -6.58
CA LEU A 108 6.13 -13.08 -5.88
C LEU A 108 7.43 -12.29 -6.13
N HIS A 109 8.59 -12.95 -6.00
CA HIS A 109 9.88 -12.31 -6.23
C HIS A 109 10.04 -11.83 -7.68
N ALA A 110 9.63 -12.65 -8.66
CA ALA A 110 9.64 -12.26 -10.08
C ALA A 110 8.77 -11.02 -10.34
N ALA A 111 7.56 -10.96 -9.79
CA ALA A 111 6.67 -9.82 -9.97
C ALA A 111 7.21 -8.52 -9.33
N LYS A 112 7.84 -8.62 -8.14
CA LYS A 112 8.46 -7.46 -7.48
C LYS A 112 9.72 -6.97 -8.17
N THR A 113 10.48 -7.88 -8.80
CA THR A 113 11.69 -7.52 -9.57
C THR A 113 11.36 -6.94 -10.95
N GLN A 114 10.27 -7.36 -11.58
CA GLN A 114 9.82 -6.79 -12.87
C GLN A 114 9.29 -5.36 -12.72
N ASN A 115 8.64 -5.02 -11.60
CA ASN A 115 8.18 -3.65 -11.34
C ASN A 115 9.28 -2.71 -10.82
N THR A 116 10.42 -3.23 -10.41
CA THR A 116 11.60 -2.42 -10.02
C THR A 116 12.57 -2.17 -11.17
N SER A 117 12.38 -2.81 -12.34
CA SER A 117 12.99 -2.32 -13.56
C SER A 117 12.22 -1.08 -14.03
N LEU A 118 12.51 0.07 -13.41
CA LEU A 118 12.42 1.33 -14.13
C LEU A 118 13.11 1.07 -15.47
N SER A 119 12.35 1.13 -16.56
CA SER A 119 12.94 1.32 -17.88
C SER A 119 13.95 2.43 -17.70
N HIS A 120 15.20 2.23 -18.14
CA HIS A 120 16.25 3.24 -18.07
C HIS A 120 15.95 4.51 -18.90
N ASP A 121 14.70 4.68 -19.32
CA ASP A 121 14.19 5.96 -19.76
C ASP A 121 14.10 6.87 -18.53
N GLN A 122 14.96 7.90 -18.47
CA GLN A 122 15.15 8.78 -17.32
C GLN A 122 13.97 9.75 -17.11
N THR A 123 12.74 9.36 -17.45
CA THR A 123 11.56 10.22 -17.46
C THR A 123 10.41 9.61 -16.66
N ALA A 124 9.74 10.44 -15.87
CA ALA A 124 8.53 10.08 -15.14
C ALA A 124 7.39 10.99 -15.62
N SER A 125 6.19 10.42 -15.76
CA SER A 125 4.97 11.16 -16.08
C SER A 125 4.20 11.46 -14.80
N LEU A 126 3.90 12.73 -14.54
CA LEU A 126 3.17 13.18 -13.35
C LEU A 126 1.78 13.71 -13.75
N PRO A 127 0.71 13.30 -13.05
CA PRO A 127 -0.61 13.83 -13.32
C PRO A 127 -0.71 15.29 -12.87
N ILE A 128 -1.41 16.11 -13.65
CA ILE A 128 -1.85 17.44 -13.22
C ILE A 128 -3.10 17.25 -12.37
N ILE A 129 -3.05 17.60 -11.09
CA ILE A 129 -4.15 17.41 -10.13
C ILE A 129 -5.08 18.62 -10.01
N GLY A 130 -4.62 19.79 -10.47
CA GLY A 130 -5.39 21.02 -10.41
C GLY A 130 -4.73 22.15 -11.19
N THR A 131 -5.29 23.35 -11.03
CA THR A 131 -4.83 24.56 -11.70
C THR A 131 -4.79 25.72 -10.70
N ALA A 132 -3.69 26.45 -10.68
CA ALA A 132 -3.56 27.69 -9.91
C ALA A 132 -4.31 28.83 -10.61
N HIS A 133 -5.11 29.56 -9.86
CA HIS A 133 -5.76 30.79 -10.29
C HIS A 133 -5.18 31.96 -9.52
N THR A 134 -4.61 32.92 -10.24
CA THR A 134 -3.93 34.07 -9.67
C THR A 134 -4.25 35.34 -10.48
N PRO A 135 -4.00 36.55 -9.95
CA PRO A 135 -4.13 37.78 -10.72
C PRO A 135 -3.03 37.95 -11.79
N TYR A 136 -2.02 37.08 -11.82
CA TYR A 136 -0.79 37.23 -12.59
C TYR A 136 -0.91 36.64 -14.00
N LYS A 137 -1.47 37.41 -14.94
CA LYS A 137 -1.63 36.97 -16.33
C LYS A 137 -0.40 37.16 -17.22
N HIS A 138 0.43 38.16 -16.90
CA HIS A 138 1.56 38.58 -17.73
C HIS A 138 2.85 38.73 -16.94
N GLU A 139 2.74 39.00 -15.64
CA GLU A 139 3.87 39.15 -14.73
C GLU A 139 3.48 38.55 -13.38
N ALA A 140 4.31 37.61 -12.90
CA ALA A 140 4.21 37.02 -11.57
C ALA A 140 5.46 37.41 -10.78
N PRO A 141 5.35 37.61 -9.46
CA PRO A 141 6.51 37.93 -8.64
C PRO A 141 7.42 36.70 -8.52
N TYR A 142 8.73 36.91 -8.35
CA TYR A 142 9.67 35.79 -8.18
C TYR A 142 9.52 35.06 -6.84
N GLN A 143 8.82 35.67 -5.87
CA GLN A 143 8.46 35.11 -4.57
C GLN A 143 7.10 35.68 -4.14
N PRO A 144 6.31 34.99 -3.30
CA PRO A 144 5.04 35.51 -2.81
C PRO A 144 5.20 36.86 -2.11
N GLN A 145 4.32 37.81 -2.42
CA GLN A 145 4.35 39.18 -1.87
C GLN A 145 3.09 39.42 -1.01
N PRO A 146 3.22 39.77 0.29
CA PRO A 146 2.08 39.95 1.19
C PRO A 146 1.21 41.17 0.87
N GLU A 147 1.70 42.11 0.05
CA GLU A 147 1.02 43.38 -0.25
C GLU A 147 -0.13 43.25 -1.28
N ASN A 148 -0.31 42.06 -1.89
CA ASN A 148 -1.30 41.80 -2.95
C ASN A 148 -2.53 41.01 -2.45
N LEU A 149 -2.98 41.21 -1.21
CA LEU A 149 -4.13 40.49 -0.64
C LEU A 149 -5.47 41.00 -1.16
N ASN A 150 -5.81 40.68 -2.40
CA ASN A 150 -7.23 40.66 -2.80
C ASN A 150 -7.85 39.36 -2.27
N ASP A 151 -8.77 39.48 -1.32
CA ASP A 151 -9.52 38.33 -0.80
C ASP A 151 -10.20 37.57 -1.95
N GLY A 152 -9.96 36.26 -2.04
CA GLY A 152 -10.42 35.42 -3.14
C GLY A 152 -9.63 35.51 -4.45
N GLY A 153 -8.56 36.31 -4.52
CA GLY A 153 -7.73 36.47 -5.71
C GLY A 153 -6.79 35.31 -6.01
N PHE A 154 -6.54 34.43 -5.03
CA PHE A 154 -5.65 33.28 -5.14
C PHE A 154 -6.36 32.01 -4.69
N TYR A 155 -6.45 31.03 -5.59
CA TYR A 155 -6.96 29.71 -5.24
C TYR A 155 -6.42 28.64 -6.17
N ILE A 156 -6.45 27.39 -5.70
CA ILE A 156 -6.19 26.21 -6.53
C ILE A 156 -7.53 25.54 -6.79
N GLN A 157 -7.85 25.33 -8.06
CA GLN A 157 -8.97 24.51 -8.49
C GLN A 157 -8.49 23.07 -8.67
N VAL A 158 -8.87 22.18 -7.75
CA VAL A 158 -8.57 20.75 -7.84
C VAL A 158 -9.52 20.11 -8.85
N LYS A 159 -9.04 19.11 -9.60
CA LYS A 159 -9.89 18.32 -10.51
C LYS A 159 -10.85 17.45 -9.71
N SER A 160 -12.09 17.31 -10.17
CA SER A 160 -13.14 16.60 -9.43
C SER A 160 -12.79 15.17 -9.00
N GLN A 161 -12.03 14.43 -9.81
CA GLN A 161 -11.58 13.07 -9.46
C GLN A 161 -10.63 13.02 -8.25
N TYR A 162 -10.11 14.16 -7.79
CA TYR A 162 -9.26 14.28 -6.61
C TYR A 162 -9.92 15.09 -5.49
N ALA A 163 -11.23 15.39 -5.58
CA ALA A 163 -11.92 16.24 -4.61
C ALA A 163 -11.87 15.69 -3.18
N GLU A 164 -12.02 14.37 -3.02
CA GLU A 164 -11.98 13.72 -1.70
C GLU A 164 -10.59 13.80 -1.05
N ALA A 165 -9.51 13.90 -1.84
CA ALA A 165 -8.14 13.98 -1.34
C ALA A 165 -7.84 15.28 -0.57
N ILE A 166 -8.75 16.26 -0.60
CA ILE A 166 -8.65 17.53 0.13
C ILE A 166 -9.08 17.37 1.60
N TYR A 167 -9.78 16.28 1.94
CA TYR A 167 -10.31 16.06 3.28
C TYR A 167 -9.23 16.17 4.36
N GLY A 168 -9.51 16.92 5.43
CA GLY A 168 -8.59 17.16 6.54
C GLY A 168 -7.50 18.21 6.28
N LEU A 169 -7.32 18.69 5.04
CA LEU A 169 -6.32 19.73 4.74
C LEU A 169 -6.62 21.05 5.48
N ASN A 170 -7.89 21.34 5.77
CA ASN A 170 -8.33 22.53 6.51
C ASN A 170 -7.88 22.57 7.97
N THR A 171 -7.33 21.48 8.51
CA THR A 171 -6.72 21.52 9.85
C THR A 171 -5.38 22.24 9.85
N PHE A 172 -4.71 22.35 8.69
CA PHE A 172 -3.42 23.00 8.55
C PHE A 172 -3.58 24.49 8.22
N SER A 173 -2.66 25.31 8.74
CA SER A 173 -2.58 26.74 8.46
C SER A 173 -1.80 27.04 7.18
N HIS A 174 -0.92 26.12 6.77
CA HIS A 174 -0.02 26.27 5.63
C HIS A 174 0.06 24.98 4.83
N ILE A 175 0.30 25.12 3.53
CA ILE A 175 0.50 24.01 2.61
C ILE A 175 1.71 24.29 1.73
N PHE A 176 2.39 23.23 1.31
CA PHE A 176 3.26 23.25 0.16
C PHE A 176 2.45 22.99 -1.11
N VAL A 177 2.70 23.80 -2.12
CA VAL A 177 2.14 23.65 -3.46
C VAL A 177 3.29 23.33 -4.40
N LEU A 178 3.20 22.18 -5.08
CA LEU A 178 4.12 21.80 -6.15
C LEU A 178 3.45 22.05 -7.50
N SER A 179 4.09 22.85 -8.32
CA SER A 179 3.57 23.26 -9.63
C SER A 179 4.49 22.82 -10.76
N TYR A 180 3.91 22.60 -11.94
CA TYR A 180 4.69 22.46 -13.17
C TYR A 180 4.81 23.84 -13.81
N LEU A 181 6.03 24.36 -13.94
CA LEU A 181 6.32 25.67 -14.51
C LEU A 181 6.29 25.55 -16.04
N ASP A 182 5.08 25.48 -16.59
CA ASP A 182 4.77 25.22 -17.99
C ASP A 182 5.27 26.29 -18.96
N GLN A 183 5.61 27.48 -18.45
CA GLN A 183 6.24 28.56 -19.20
C GLN A 183 7.77 28.58 -19.09
N SER A 184 8.37 27.63 -18.36
CA SER A 184 9.82 27.42 -18.38
C SER A 184 10.26 27.08 -19.80
N LEU A 185 11.26 27.79 -20.30
CA LEU A 185 11.83 27.56 -21.62
C LEU A 185 12.91 26.48 -21.53
N ASP A 186 14.09 26.77 -22.07
CA ASP A 186 15.28 25.97 -21.92
C ASP A 186 15.95 26.20 -20.56
N HIS A 187 16.65 25.18 -20.08
CA HIS A 187 17.43 25.23 -18.86
C HIS A 187 18.92 25.22 -19.16
N GLU A 188 19.69 25.94 -18.34
CA GLU A 188 21.14 25.82 -18.27
C GLU A 188 21.53 25.11 -16.97
N ILE A 189 22.70 24.47 -16.93
CA ILE A 189 23.24 23.84 -15.71
C ILE A 189 23.76 24.90 -14.71
N THR A 190 24.03 26.10 -15.20
CA THR A 190 24.43 27.24 -14.38
C THR A 190 23.68 28.49 -14.83
N VAL A 191 23.21 29.32 -13.90
CA VAL A 191 22.44 30.54 -14.20
C VAL A 191 23.10 31.77 -13.58
N ARG A 192 22.71 32.96 -14.05
CA ARG A 192 23.06 34.24 -13.43
C ARG A 192 21.86 34.75 -12.62
N PRO A 193 21.90 34.69 -11.28
CA PRO A 193 20.82 35.20 -10.45
C PRO A 193 20.68 36.72 -10.64
N PRO A 194 19.47 37.25 -10.86
CA PRO A 194 19.27 38.67 -11.17
C PRO A 194 19.57 39.60 -9.99
N TRP A 195 19.67 39.09 -8.76
CA TRP A 195 19.89 39.84 -7.52
C TRP A 195 21.37 40.02 -7.14
N LYS A 196 22.31 39.59 -7.98
CA LYS A 196 23.73 39.73 -7.71
C LYS A 196 24.41 40.56 -8.79
N ASP A 197 24.95 41.71 -8.39
CA ASP A 197 25.67 42.66 -9.26
C ASP A 197 27.05 42.15 -9.72
N ASP A 198 27.33 40.85 -9.59
CA ASP A 198 28.52 40.21 -10.15
C ASP A 198 28.16 39.29 -11.33
N ASP A 199 28.99 39.29 -12.37
CA ASP A 199 28.79 38.48 -13.59
C ASP A 199 28.97 36.96 -13.37
N LYS A 200 28.94 36.51 -12.10
CA LYS A 200 29.20 35.11 -11.73
C LYS A 200 27.98 34.25 -11.98
N ARG A 201 28.24 33.01 -12.40
CA ARG A 201 27.23 31.97 -12.57
C ARG A 201 27.22 31.03 -11.37
N TYR A 202 26.05 30.50 -11.03
CA TYR A 202 25.86 29.51 -9.98
C TYR A 202 25.21 28.28 -10.58
N GLY A 203 25.50 27.09 -10.04
CA GLY A 203 24.80 25.88 -10.45
C GLY A 203 23.30 26.01 -10.24
N THR A 204 22.48 25.54 -11.17
CA THR A 204 21.02 25.74 -11.15
C THR A 204 20.38 25.20 -9.87
N PHE A 205 20.89 24.08 -9.34
CA PHE A 205 20.43 23.51 -8.07
C PHE A 205 20.81 24.32 -6.82
N ALA A 206 21.74 25.27 -6.94
CA ALA A 206 22.04 26.25 -5.90
C ALA A 206 21.16 27.51 -6.00
N THR A 207 20.11 27.49 -6.84
CA THR A 207 19.23 28.64 -7.10
C THR A 207 17.75 28.23 -7.13
N ARG A 208 16.88 29.24 -7.21
CA ARG A 208 15.43 29.08 -7.45
C ARG A 208 15.02 29.42 -8.89
N SER A 209 15.92 29.29 -9.87
CA SER A 209 15.59 29.52 -11.28
C SER A 209 14.42 28.61 -11.73
N PRO A 210 13.39 29.15 -12.40
CA PRO A 210 12.30 28.34 -12.96
C PRO A 210 12.78 27.47 -14.13
N ASN A 211 13.82 27.91 -14.84
CA ASN A 211 14.48 27.19 -15.92
C ASN A 211 15.45 26.16 -15.35
N ARG A 212 15.00 24.90 -15.23
CA ARG A 212 15.73 23.77 -14.63
C ARG A 212 15.35 22.45 -15.32
N PRO A 213 16.15 21.38 -15.18
CA PRO A 213 15.89 20.10 -15.86
C PRO A 213 14.48 19.54 -15.64
N SER A 214 13.98 19.63 -14.40
CA SER A 214 12.59 19.34 -14.05
C SER A 214 11.95 20.63 -13.53
N PRO A 215 11.14 21.34 -14.35
CA PRO A 215 10.61 22.67 -14.03
C PRO A 215 9.48 22.58 -13.00
N ILE A 216 9.83 22.20 -11.77
CA ILE A 216 8.94 22.06 -10.63
C ILE A 216 9.13 23.26 -9.71
N GLY A 217 8.03 23.97 -9.46
CA GLY A 217 7.92 25.02 -8.45
C GLY A 217 7.57 24.44 -7.09
N LEU A 218 8.01 25.12 -6.02
CA LEU A 218 7.67 24.79 -4.64
C LEU A 218 7.32 26.09 -3.90
N THR A 219 6.08 26.20 -3.46
CA THR A 219 5.57 27.39 -2.76
C THR A 219 4.98 26.97 -1.43
N ARG A 220 5.50 27.48 -0.30
CA ARG A 220 4.82 27.44 1.01
C ARG A 220 3.84 28.60 1.04
N VAL A 221 2.56 28.31 1.24
CA VAL A 221 1.51 29.34 1.26
C VAL A 221 0.55 29.10 2.41
N ARG A 222 0.01 30.19 2.96
CA ARG A 222 -1.06 30.14 3.96
C ARG A 222 -2.34 29.59 3.33
N LEU A 223 -2.94 28.60 3.98
CA LEU A 223 -4.29 28.14 3.69
C LEU A 223 -5.28 29.10 4.34
N GLN A 224 -6.18 29.68 3.55
CA GLN A 224 -7.21 30.58 4.07
C GLN A 224 -8.50 29.85 4.38
N ARG A 225 -9.01 29.10 3.40
CA ARG A 225 -10.25 28.33 3.48
C ARG A 225 -10.37 27.35 2.31
N ILE A 226 -11.28 26.39 2.45
CA ILE A 226 -11.60 25.41 1.41
C ILE A 226 -13.11 25.49 1.13
N GLU A 227 -13.49 25.54 -0.14
CA GLU A 227 -14.89 25.49 -0.58
C GLU A 227 -15.04 24.50 -1.74
N GLY A 228 -15.61 23.32 -1.46
CA GLY A 228 -15.71 22.24 -2.43
C GLY A 228 -14.32 21.86 -2.95
N GLU A 229 -14.12 21.96 -4.26
CA GLU A 229 -12.87 21.64 -4.96
C GLU A 229 -11.87 22.80 -5.00
N ARG A 230 -12.16 23.91 -4.32
CA ARG A 230 -11.31 25.11 -4.31
C ARG A 230 -10.59 25.28 -2.99
N ILE A 231 -9.28 25.42 -3.07
CA ILE A 231 -8.39 25.71 -1.95
C ILE A 231 -7.97 27.17 -2.09
N TYR A 232 -8.50 28.04 -1.23
CA TYR A 232 -8.15 29.46 -1.23
C TYR A 232 -6.92 29.68 -0.37
N THR A 233 -5.96 30.42 -0.91
CA THR A 233 -4.64 30.58 -0.33
C THR A 233 -4.29 32.05 -0.15
N GLY A 234 -3.23 32.31 0.61
CA GLY A 234 -2.48 33.55 0.50
C GLY A 234 -1.87 33.73 -0.91
N PRO A 235 -1.10 34.81 -1.10
CA PRO A 235 -0.46 35.10 -2.39
C PRO A 235 0.43 33.94 -2.86
N LEU A 236 0.29 33.58 -4.13
CA LEU A 236 1.19 32.65 -4.82
C LEU A 236 2.24 33.43 -5.63
N ASP A 237 3.21 32.74 -6.20
CA ASP A 237 4.23 33.24 -7.13
C ASP A 237 4.10 32.59 -8.53
N LEU A 238 2.87 32.22 -8.90
CA LEU A 238 2.55 31.47 -10.11
C LEU A 238 1.71 32.30 -11.09
N PHE A 239 1.89 32.07 -12.39
CA PHE A 239 0.99 32.62 -13.40
C PHE A 239 -0.42 32.04 -13.26
N ASP A 240 -1.42 32.81 -13.71
CA ASP A 240 -2.79 32.31 -13.81
C ASP A 240 -2.84 31.14 -14.80
N GLY A 241 -3.44 30.02 -14.39
CA GLY A 241 -3.50 28.81 -15.18
C GLY A 241 -2.35 27.82 -14.98
N THR A 242 -1.36 28.13 -14.13
CA THR A 242 -0.23 27.22 -13.87
C THR A 242 -0.71 25.86 -13.36
N PRO A 243 -0.28 24.73 -13.96
CA PRO A 243 -0.65 23.39 -13.52
C PRO A 243 -0.10 23.03 -12.13
N ILE A 244 -0.94 22.39 -11.31
CA ILE A 244 -0.56 21.86 -10.00
C ILE A 244 -0.29 20.36 -10.10
N LEU A 245 0.87 19.94 -9.59
CA LEU A 245 1.31 18.55 -9.53
C LEU A 245 0.96 17.90 -8.20
N ASP A 246 1.13 18.63 -7.09
CA ASP A 246 0.92 18.08 -5.75
C ASP A 246 0.62 19.18 -4.72
N ILE A 247 -0.04 18.79 -3.62
CA ILE A 247 -0.35 19.64 -2.47
C ILE A 247 -0.03 18.85 -1.21
N LYS A 248 0.81 19.39 -0.33
CA LYS A 248 1.18 18.75 0.94
C LYS A 248 0.91 19.68 2.12
N PRO A 249 0.49 19.17 3.29
CA PRO A 249 0.49 19.98 4.49
C PRO A 249 1.91 20.43 4.82
N PHE A 250 2.08 21.68 5.25
CA PHE A 250 3.30 22.12 5.92
C PHE A 250 3.18 21.77 7.39
N ILE A 251 4.11 20.97 7.92
CA ILE A 251 4.10 20.49 9.30
C ILE A 251 5.13 21.30 10.08
N GLN A 252 4.69 22.20 10.95
CA GLN A 252 5.58 23.10 11.68
C GLN A 252 6.67 22.37 12.46
N THR A 253 6.33 21.24 13.09
CA THR A 253 7.27 20.45 13.88
C THR A 253 8.39 19.80 13.03
N LEU A 254 8.16 19.56 11.74
CA LEU A 254 9.12 18.89 10.85
C LEU A 254 9.80 19.86 9.87
N ASP A 255 9.02 20.76 9.29
CA ASP A 255 9.44 21.66 8.21
C ASP A 255 9.82 23.07 8.72
N GLY A 256 9.35 23.44 9.90
CA GLY A 256 9.55 24.77 10.48
C GLY A 256 10.89 24.95 11.16
N MET A 257 11.33 26.21 11.26
CA MET A 257 12.47 26.61 12.11
C MET A 257 11.96 27.26 13.40
N ALA A 258 12.73 27.12 14.49
CA ALA A 258 12.30 27.51 15.84
C ALA A 258 11.98 29.01 16.02
N ASP A 259 12.47 29.88 15.15
CA ASP A 259 12.49 31.34 15.34
C ASP A 259 11.73 32.14 14.25
N GLU A 260 10.85 31.51 13.46
CA GLU A 260 10.05 32.21 12.43
C GLU A 260 8.76 32.84 13.00
N GLU A 261 8.46 34.10 12.66
CA GLU A 261 7.11 34.65 12.80
C GLU A 261 6.19 34.04 11.72
N ASP A 262 4.97 33.62 12.09
CA ASP A 262 4.06 32.77 11.28
C ASP A 262 4.58 31.33 11.08
N THR A 263 5.06 30.71 12.16
CA THR A 263 5.21 29.26 12.29
C THR A 263 3.90 28.59 11.86
N GLY A 264 3.84 27.59 11.01
CA GLY A 264 2.56 26.90 10.76
C GLY A 264 1.98 26.22 12.01
N ASN A 265 1.08 25.27 11.78
CA ASN A 265 0.65 24.32 12.81
C ASN A 265 0.83 22.89 12.27
N ASP A 266 0.59 21.90 13.11
CA ASP A 266 0.69 20.49 12.72
C ASP A 266 -0.66 19.88 12.32
N GLY A 267 -1.71 20.70 12.30
CA GLY A 267 -3.06 20.28 11.92
C GLY A 267 -3.57 19.09 12.73
N TRP A 268 -4.13 18.08 12.07
CA TRP A 268 -4.62 16.87 12.75
C TRP A 268 -3.52 16.00 13.39
N LEU A 269 -2.23 16.30 13.13
CA LEU A 269 -1.09 15.62 13.79
C LEU A 269 -0.72 16.26 15.13
N GLU A 270 -1.26 17.43 15.45
CA GLU A 270 -0.89 18.20 16.64
C GLU A 270 -1.09 17.38 17.93
N GLY A 271 -0.03 17.30 18.73
CA GLY A 271 -0.03 16.56 20.00
C GLY A 271 -0.02 15.04 19.87
N SER A 272 0.21 14.48 18.68
CA SER A 272 0.32 13.03 18.51
C SER A 272 1.72 12.51 18.88
N ASP A 273 1.78 11.40 19.62
CA ASP A 273 3.03 10.67 19.88
C ASP A 273 3.70 10.24 18.57
N HIS A 274 2.90 10.00 17.53
CA HIS A 274 3.36 9.62 16.20
C HIS A 274 4.22 10.71 15.53
N LEU A 275 3.80 11.98 15.64
CA LEU A 275 4.56 13.11 15.11
C LEU A 275 5.92 13.25 15.79
N GLU A 276 6.01 12.95 17.10
CA GLU A 276 7.27 12.98 17.83
C GLU A 276 8.25 11.91 17.33
N LEU A 277 7.76 10.72 16.95
CA LEU A 277 8.60 9.70 16.33
C LEU A 277 9.22 10.17 15.00
N HIS A 278 8.42 10.86 14.15
CA HIS A 278 8.92 11.49 12.93
C HIS A 278 9.94 12.58 13.21
N ARG A 279 9.69 13.45 14.19
CA ARG A 279 10.58 14.53 14.59
C ARG A 279 11.95 14.02 15.06
N LEU A 280 11.96 12.90 15.78
CA LEU A 280 13.16 12.25 16.28
C LEU A 280 13.85 11.37 15.22
N GLY A 281 13.24 11.19 14.05
CA GLY A 281 13.74 10.29 13.00
C GLY A 281 13.75 8.83 13.43
N ILE A 282 12.87 8.44 14.36
CA ILE A 282 12.75 7.06 14.87
C ILE A 282 11.93 6.25 13.86
N PRO A 283 12.49 5.20 13.23
CA PRO A 283 11.72 4.32 12.37
C PRO A 283 10.57 3.66 13.16
N HIS A 284 9.38 3.62 12.58
CA HIS A 284 8.20 2.98 13.18
C HIS A 284 7.21 2.58 12.08
N PRO A 285 6.34 1.58 12.30
CA PRO A 285 5.34 1.16 11.32
C PRO A 285 4.20 2.17 11.19
N HIS A 286 3.73 2.38 9.96
CA HIS A 286 2.53 3.16 9.67
C HIS A 286 1.31 2.23 9.52
N PRO A 287 0.21 2.45 10.27
CA PRO A 287 -1.04 1.72 10.05
C PRO A 287 -1.53 1.96 8.61
N GLY A 288 -1.68 0.88 7.83
CA GLY A 288 -2.15 0.94 6.44
C GLY A 288 -1.07 0.91 5.37
N GLU A 289 0.22 1.02 5.72
CA GLU A 289 1.27 0.60 4.79
C GLU A 289 1.33 -0.94 4.80
N SER A 290 0.95 -1.56 3.68
CA SER A 290 1.05 -3.00 3.39
C SER A 290 2.47 -3.60 3.51
N ALA A 291 3.42 -2.86 4.10
CA ALA A 291 4.83 -3.17 4.22
C ALA A 291 5.16 -4.26 5.26
N ILE A 292 4.20 -4.71 6.08
CA ILE A 292 4.45 -5.78 7.07
C ILE A 292 4.43 -7.16 6.39
N LEU A 293 3.40 -7.48 5.58
CA LEU A 293 3.28 -8.78 4.91
C LEU A 293 4.33 -9.00 3.79
N ASP A 294 4.92 -7.91 3.33
CA ASP A 294 5.92 -7.88 2.26
C ASP A 294 7.35 -8.16 2.71
N GLN A 295 7.57 -8.26 4.02
CA GLN A 295 8.88 -8.56 4.58
C GLN A 295 9.24 -10.03 4.29
N PRO A 296 10.41 -10.33 3.72
CA PRO A 296 10.78 -11.71 3.38
C PRO A 296 10.72 -12.68 4.56
N GLN A 297 11.02 -12.22 5.78
CA GLN A 297 10.87 -13.03 6.99
C GLN A 297 9.42 -13.41 7.31
N ILE A 298 8.45 -12.49 7.09
CA ILE A 298 7.03 -12.77 7.31
C ILE A 298 6.50 -13.71 6.22
N LEU A 299 6.94 -13.52 4.98
CA LEU A 299 6.61 -14.43 3.88
C LEU A 299 7.12 -15.85 4.14
N VAL A 300 8.35 -16.01 4.65
CA VAL A 300 8.86 -17.32 5.06
C VAL A 300 7.94 -17.96 6.10
N ALA A 301 7.57 -17.19 7.14
CA ALA A 301 6.74 -17.68 8.22
C ALA A 301 5.34 -18.10 7.73
N LEU A 302 4.67 -17.24 6.96
CA LEU A 302 3.35 -17.49 6.40
C LEU A 302 3.34 -18.65 5.41
N LEU A 303 4.29 -18.71 4.46
CA LEU A 303 4.34 -19.78 3.47
C LEU A 303 4.64 -21.13 4.12
N THR A 304 5.45 -21.16 5.19
CA THR A 304 5.68 -22.38 5.98
C THR A 304 4.40 -22.83 6.68
N GLY A 305 3.67 -21.90 7.31
CA GLY A 305 2.38 -22.19 7.96
C GLY A 305 1.30 -22.66 6.97
N ILE A 306 1.18 -22.00 5.82
CA ILE A 306 0.22 -22.38 4.77
C ILE A 306 0.55 -23.76 4.20
N ALA A 307 1.81 -24.04 3.90
CA ALA A 307 2.21 -25.36 3.40
C ALA A 307 1.93 -26.46 4.43
N TYR A 308 2.21 -26.20 5.71
CA TYR A 308 1.84 -27.09 6.81
C TYR A 308 0.31 -27.29 6.89
N GLY A 309 -0.49 -26.22 6.78
CA GLY A 309 -1.95 -26.31 6.84
C GLY A 309 -2.56 -27.07 5.66
N LEU A 310 -2.11 -26.81 4.43
CA LEU A 310 -2.51 -27.56 3.24
C LEU A 310 -2.17 -29.05 3.39
N GLN A 311 -1.00 -29.37 3.93
CA GLN A 311 -0.59 -30.74 4.24
C GLN A 311 -1.47 -31.39 5.29
N HIS A 312 -1.73 -30.69 6.41
CA HIS A 312 -2.55 -31.20 7.50
C HIS A 312 -3.94 -31.58 7.01
N LEU A 313 -4.53 -30.75 6.14
CA LEU A 313 -5.82 -31.00 5.50
C LEU A 313 -5.76 -31.95 4.30
N SER A 314 -4.58 -32.48 3.96
CA SER A 314 -4.33 -33.36 2.81
C SER A 314 -4.86 -32.79 1.48
N VAL A 315 -4.71 -31.48 1.27
CA VAL A 315 -5.24 -30.79 0.08
C VAL A 315 -4.47 -31.21 -1.17
N ASP A 316 -5.18 -31.54 -2.24
CA ASP A 316 -4.59 -31.64 -3.56
C ASP A 316 -4.36 -30.25 -4.14
N CYS A 317 -3.12 -29.76 -4.05
CA CYS A 317 -2.74 -28.44 -4.58
C CYS A 317 -3.02 -28.27 -6.09
N GLY A 318 -3.18 -29.37 -6.85
CA GLY A 318 -3.57 -29.33 -8.27
C GLY A 318 -5.08 -29.33 -8.52
N SER A 319 -5.90 -29.42 -7.47
CA SER A 319 -7.36 -29.53 -7.53
C SER A 319 -8.03 -28.48 -6.65
N VAL A 320 -7.65 -27.21 -6.87
CA VAL A 320 -8.25 -26.05 -6.23
C VAL A 320 -9.25 -25.40 -7.17
N ILE A 321 -10.43 -25.05 -6.64
CA ILE A 321 -11.51 -24.40 -7.40
C ILE A 321 -11.75 -23.02 -6.82
N CYS A 322 -11.65 -21.98 -7.64
CA CYS A 322 -12.12 -20.64 -7.29
C CYS A 322 -13.55 -20.46 -7.81
N THR A 323 -14.43 -19.98 -6.94
CA THR A 323 -15.87 -19.83 -7.23
C THR A 323 -16.25 -18.45 -7.79
N SER A 324 -15.32 -17.50 -7.71
CA SER A 324 -15.46 -16.12 -8.17
C SER A 324 -14.17 -15.64 -8.85
N PRO A 325 -14.23 -14.61 -9.71
CA PRO A 325 -13.06 -13.80 -10.02
C PRO A 325 -12.51 -13.13 -8.76
N VAL A 326 -11.20 -12.87 -8.76
CA VAL A 326 -10.52 -12.18 -7.67
C VAL A 326 -10.95 -10.71 -7.60
N ASN A 327 -11.28 -10.22 -6.41
CA ASN A 327 -11.63 -8.82 -6.20
C ASN A 327 -10.38 -7.92 -6.15
N THR A 328 -10.33 -6.91 -7.02
CA THR A 328 -9.24 -5.93 -7.12
C THR A 328 -9.57 -4.57 -6.50
N GLY A 329 -10.77 -4.38 -5.94
CA GLY A 329 -11.21 -3.13 -5.33
C GLY A 329 -11.93 -2.18 -6.28
N THR A 330 -12.56 -1.14 -5.74
CA THR A 330 -13.29 -0.11 -6.50
C THR A 330 -12.42 1.09 -6.87
N ASP A 331 -11.61 1.58 -5.92
CA ASP A 331 -10.97 2.91 -6.01
C ASP A 331 -9.46 2.88 -5.67
N TYR A 332 -8.90 1.69 -5.46
CA TYR A 332 -7.49 1.52 -5.15
C TYR A 332 -6.69 1.15 -6.39
N VAL A 333 -5.53 1.77 -6.55
CA VAL A 333 -4.51 1.29 -7.48
C VAL A 333 -4.00 -0.03 -6.94
N LEU A 334 -4.33 -1.13 -7.63
CA LEU A 334 -3.82 -2.44 -7.30
C LEU A 334 -2.29 -2.39 -7.25
N GLU A 335 -1.68 -3.03 -6.25
CA GLU A 335 -0.23 -3.07 -6.15
C GLU A 335 0.37 -3.65 -7.45
N PRO A 336 1.39 -3.01 -8.06
CA PRO A 336 1.93 -3.44 -9.34
C PRO A 336 2.34 -4.92 -9.36
N ALA A 337 2.86 -5.45 -8.26
CA ALA A 337 3.24 -6.86 -8.16
C ALA A 337 2.02 -7.79 -8.21
N ALA A 338 0.95 -7.46 -7.49
CA ALA A 338 -0.30 -8.22 -7.56
C ALA A 338 -0.89 -8.18 -8.98
N GLN A 339 -0.92 -7.00 -9.60
CA GLN A 339 -1.39 -6.84 -10.98
C GLN A 339 -0.59 -7.71 -11.97
N ALA A 340 0.74 -7.64 -11.91
CA ALA A 340 1.61 -8.42 -12.78
C ALA A 340 1.37 -9.93 -12.66
N ILE A 341 1.17 -10.43 -11.43
CA ILE A 341 0.89 -11.85 -11.18
C ILE A 341 -0.45 -12.25 -11.81
N LEU A 342 -1.51 -11.46 -11.57
CA LEU A 342 -2.84 -11.74 -12.11
C LEU A 342 -2.82 -11.81 -13.64
N GLU A 343 -2.14 -10.86 -14.29
CA GLU A 343 -1.99 -10.80 -15.75
C GLU A 343 -1.16 -11.97 -16.30
N GLN A 344 0.03 -12.21 -15.73
CA GLN A 344 0.96 -13.26 -16.18
C GLN A 344 0.35 -14.66 -16.07
N HIS A 345 -0.40 -14.92 -14.99
CA HIS A 345 -1.03 -16.21 -14.73
C HIS A 345 -2.48 -16.30 -15.22
N LYS A 346 -2.98 -15.26 -15.90
CA LYS A 346 -4.35 -15.19 -16.45
C LYS A 346 -5.43 -15.47 -15.39
N ILE A 347 -5.22 -14.96 -14.17
CA ILE A 347 -6.15 -15.12 -13.07
C ILE A 347 -7.34 -14.16 -13.30
N PRO A 348 -8.57 -14.68 -13.46
CA PRO A 348 -9.75 -13.85 -13.62
C PRO A 348 -9.93 -12.93 -12.43
N ASN A 349 -10.10 -11.64 -12.69
CA ASN A 349 -10.25 -10.62 -11.68
C ASN A 349 -11.31 -9.60 -12.11
N GLN A 350 -11.89 -8.90 -11.14
CA GLN A 350 -12.89 -7.86 -11.36
C GLN A 350 -12.80 -6.79 -10.26
N PRO A 351 -13.13 -5.53 -10.58
CA PRO A 351 -13.33 -4.51 -9.55
C PRO A 351 -14.39 -4.94 -8.54
N GLY A 352 -14.14 -4.67 -7.26
CA GLY A 352 -15.06 -4.94 -6.16
C GLY A 352 -16.23 -3.95 -6.10
N THR A 353 -17.06 -4.06 -5.06
CA THR A 353 -18.06 -3.03 -4.70
C THR A 353 -17.77 -2.34 -3.37
N ASP A 354 -16.82 -2.89 -2.59
CA ASP A 354 -16.51 -2.45 -1.23
C ASP A 354 -15.01 -2.11 -1.16
N SER A 355 -14.66 -1.11 -0.36
CA SER A 355 -13.29 -0.65 -0.10
C SER A 355 -12.49 -1.58 0.83
N GLY A 356 -12.91 -2.85 0.98
CA GLY A 356 -12.31 -3.82 1.90
C GLY A 356 -10.95 -4.36 1.43
N GLU A 357 -10.29 -5.16 2.29
CA GLU A 357 -9.00 -5.80 2.03
C GLU A 357 -8.98 -6.54 0.68
N LEU A 358 -8.12 -6.06 -0.21
CA LEU A 358 -8.00 -6.46 -1.62
C LEU A 358 -7.14 -7.70 -1.80
N VAL A 359 -7.02 -8.17 -3.05
CA VAL A 359 -5.95 -9.11 -3.39
C VAL A 359 -4.58 -8.47 -3.18
N THR A 360 -3.79 -9.05 -2.28
CA THR A 360 -2.39 -8.67 -2.04
C THR A 360 -1.44 -9.48 -2.96
N PRO A 361 -0.20 -9.06 -3.19
CA PRO A 361 0.73 -9.77 -4.08
C PRO A 361 0.99 -11.22 -3.68
N ASP A 362 1.14 -11.49 -2.38
CA ASP A 362 1.29 -12.82 -1.81
C ASP A 362 0.01 -13.66 -2.00
N GLY A 363 -1.18 -13.07 -1.82
CA GLY A 363 -2.46 -13.71 -2.13
C GLY A 363 -2.58 -14.09 -3.62
N ALA A 364 -2.20 -13.19 -4.52
CA ALA A 364 -2.15 -13.46 -5.96
C ALA A 364 -1.14 -14.57 -6.28
N ALA A 365 0.05 -14.56 -5.65
CA ALA A 365 1.08 -15.59 -5.83
C ALA A 365 0.61 -16.96 -5.34
N ILE A 366 -0.12 -17.03 -4.22
CA ILE A 366 -0.72 -18.27 -3.72
C ILE A 366 -1.68 -18.86 -4.76
N LEU A 367 -2.60 -18.04 -5.29
CA LEU A 367 -3.51 -18.49 -6.34
C LEU A 367 -2.76 -18.95 -7.58
N ALA A 368 -1.77 -18.20 -8.04
CA ALA A 368 -0.95 -18.57 -9.19
C ALA A 368 -0.26 -19.93 -8.98
N SER A 369 0.29 -20.18 -7.78
CA SER A 369 0.94 -21.44 -7.42
C SER A 369 0.01 -22.64 -7.28
N LEU A 370 -1.24 -22.41 -6.90
CA LEU A 370 -2.28 -23.44 -6.83
C LEU A 370 -2.91 -23.71 -8.21
N SER A 371 -2.72 -22.83 -9.19
CA SER A 371 -3.26 -22.95 -10.55
C SER A 371 -4.75 -23.38 -10.56
N PRO A 372 -5.64 -22.65 -9.86
CA PRO A 372 -7.01 -23.08 -9.63
C PRO A 372 -7.84 -23.04 -10.91
N ILE A 373 -8.88 -23.87 -10.94
CA ILE A 373 -9.93 -23.78 -11.94
C ILE A 373 -10.97 -22.77 -11.47
N PHE A 374 -11.32 -21.82 -12.31
CA PHE A 374 -12.38 -20.86 -12.03
C PHE A 374 -13.71 -21.38 -12.55
N ILE A 375 -14.64 -21.65 -11.62
CA ILE A 375 -15.99 -22.09 -11.94
C ILE A 375 -16.94 -21.10 -11.30
N LYS A 376 -17.76 -20.43 -12.11
CA LYS A 376 -18.82 -19.56 -11.58
C LYS A 376 -19.81 -20.43 -10.82
N ALA A 377 -19.74 -20.39 -9.49
CA ALA A 377 -20.63 -21.15 -8.61
C ALA A 377 -21.63 -20.22 -7.91
N GLU A 378 -22.73 -20.80 -7.44
CA GLU A 378 -23.57 -20.16 -6.43
C GLU A 378 -22.75 -19.95 -5.14
N ALA A 379 -23.25 -19.08 -4.24
CA ALA A 379 -22.57 -18.76 -2.99
C ALA A 379 -22.17 -20.04 -2.22
N MET A 380 -21.04 -20.00 -1.50
CA MET A 380 -20.61 -21.11 -0.66
C MET A 380 -21.75 -21.53 0.30
N PRO A 381 -21.97 -22.83 0.53
CA PRO A 381 -23.06 -23.28 1.40
C PRO A 381 -22.83 -22.78 2.83
N SER A 382 -23.72 -21.91 3.35
CA SER A 382 -23.54 -21.31 4.67
C SER A 382 -23.75 -22.28 5.84
N GLU A 383 -24.37 -23.44 5.59
CA GLU A 383 -24.73 -24.42 6.62
C GLU A 383 -23.75 -25.60 6.72
N ASP A 384 -22.76 -25.69 5.81
CA ASP A 384 -21.78 -26.78 5.82
C ASP A 384 -20.72 -26.55 6.90
N LYS A 385 -20.49 -27.56 7.73
CA LYS A 385 -19.45 -27.54 8.78
C LYS A 385 -18.02 -27.45 8.25
N ASN A 386 -17.84 -27.70 6.96
CA ASN A 386 -16.54 -27.66 6.29
C ASN A 386 -16.25 -26.30 5.64
N VAL A 387 -17.12 -25.30 5.83
CA VAL A 387 -16.87 -23.92 5.41
C VAL A 387 -16.22 -23.14 6.56
N ALA A 388 -15.13 -22.47 6.25
CA ALA A 388 -14.40 -21.62 7.15
C ALA A 388 -14.18 -20.24 6.54
N TYR A 389 -13.98 -19.26 7.40
CA TYR A 389 -13.79 -17.86 7.03
C TYR A 389 -12.49 -17.35 7.65
N GLY A 390 -11.59 -16.84 6.80
CA GLY A 390 -10.32 -16.27 7.22
C GLY A 390 -10.30 -14.75 7.13
N LEU A 391 -9.88 -14.09 8.21
CA LEU A 391 -9.66 -12.66 8.31
C LEU A 391 -8.16 -12.34 8.43
N GLY A 392 -7.73 -11.25 7.80
CA GLY A 392 -6.34 -10.80 7.82
C GLY A 392 -6.01 -10.09 9.12
N GLY A 393 -4.74 -9.80 9.37
CA GLY A 393 -4.33 -9.01 10.54
C GLY A 393 -4.68 -7.55 10.35
N GLN A 394 -5.77 -7.06 10.96
CA GLN A 394 -6.06 -5.63 10.93
C GLN A 394 -5.24 -4.84 11.93
N TYR A 395 -4.57 -3.81 11.41
CA TYR A 395 -4.17 -2.61 12.13
C TYR A 395 -5.13 -1.46 11.81
N LEU A 396 -6.45 -1.63 11.97
CA LEU A 396 -7.38 -0.49 11.91
C LEU A 396 -8.52 -0.65 12.93
N ASN A 397 -8.47 0.17 13.99
CA ASN A 397 -9.64 0.55 14.76
C ASN A 397 -10.56 1.42 13.88
N ALA A 398 -11.54 0.84 13.19
CA ALA A 398 -12.81 1.50 12.83
C ALA A 398 -13.73 0.58 12.00
N GLY A 399 -14.73 -0.01 12.66
CA GLY A 399 -16.13 -0.08 12.22
C GLY A 399 -16.53 -0.46 10.79
N SER A 400 -15.64 -0.98 9.94
CA SER A 400 -15.96 -1.39 8.57
C SER A 400 -16.13 -2.91 8.53
N ALA A 401 -17.22 -3.36 7.90
CA ALA A 401 -17.53 -4.77 7.71
C ALA A 401 -16.55 -5.36 6.68
N PHE A 402 -15.38 -5.80 7.12
CA PHE A 402 -14.42 -6.43 6.22
C PHE A 402 -14.90 -7.84 5.83
N GLY A 403 -14.88 -8.13 4.53
CA GLY A 403 -15.25 -9.45 4.02
C GLY A 403 -14.18 -10.48 4.42
N ALA A 404 -14.59 -11.60 5.01
CA ALA A 404 -13.69 -12.73 5.27
C ALA A 404 -13.55 -13.62 4.05
N LEU A 405 -12.35 -14.21 3.85
CA LEU A 405 -12.08 -15.15 2.77
C LEU A 405 -12.78 -16.49 3.07
N PRO A 406 -13.85 -16.86 2.34
CA PRO A 406 -14.54 -18.12 2.54
C PRO A 406 -13.80 -19.25 1.83
N VAL A 407 -13.57 -20.34 2.55
CA VAL A 407 -12.94 -21.54 2.02
C VAL A 407 -13.74 -22.76 2.47
N LEU A 408 -13.94 -23.73 1.56
CA LEU A 408 -14.64 -24.98 1.81
C LEU A 408 -13.72 -26.16 1.49
N LEU A 409 -13.59 -27.09 2.44
CA LEU A 409 -12.91 -28.36 2.22
C LEU A 409 -13.90 -29.42 1.72
N VAL A 410 -13.66 -29.95 0.52
CA VAL A 410 -14.49 -31.00 -0.08
C VAL A 410 -13.69 -32.31 -0.10
N GLU A 411 -14.11 -33.25 0.73
CA GLU A 411 -13.56 -34.61 0.77
C GLU A 411 -13.93 -35.37 -0.51
N GLN A 412 -12.94 -35.95 -1.18
CA GLN A 412 -13.20 -36.85 -2.29
C GLN A 412 -13.52 -38.25 -1.75
N HIS A 413 -14.79 -38.66 -1.79
CA HIS A 413 -15.14 -40.07 -1.60
C HIS A 413 -14.76 -40.86 -2.85
N THR A 414 -14.10 -42.01 -2.67
CA THR A 414 -13.99 -43.02 -3.73
C THR A 414 -15.38 -43.43 -4.17
N LEU A 415 -15.74 -43.12 -5.41
CA LEU A 415 -16.76 -43.89 -6.11
C LEU A 415 -16.19 -45.30 -6.27
N GLU A 416 -16.77 -46.27 -5.54
CA GLU A 416 -16.51 -47.70 -5.76
C GLU A 416 -16.89 -48.15 -7.18
#